data_AF-A0A7H1MED6-F1
#
_entry.id   AF-A0A7H1MED6-F1
#
_cell.length_a   1.000
_cell.length_b   1.000
_cell.length_c   1.000
_cell.angle_alpha   90.00
_cell.angle_beta   90.00
_cell.angle_gamma   90.00
#
_symmetry.space_group_name_H-M   'P 1'
#
loop_
_entity.id
_entity.type
_entity.pdbx_description
1 polymer ?
#
loop_
_entity_poly.entity_id
_entity_poly.type
_entity_poly.pdbx_seq_one_letter_code
_entity_poly.pdbx_strand_id
1 'polypeptide(L)'
;MKRLVKVEREIEEKLKKQAKRYNKSYPSETVRFDTKRLPLLQNQKATDHLDYLFVAIDDFSRERYAAILPDRTAAGAAKFLLRDVIDCCPYTIECAYCDNGAEYRDNAGHPFGIACVPNNISQKFTRVARPQTNGKAGRVVRTLMEMWHDKHPFKDSAHRQKELCRFVNFYNNVKPHKSLKGDTPFEVLQASFPTCCVNNPTISYTL
;
A
#
# COMPACT_ATOMS: atom_id res chain seq x y z
N MET A 1 -31.81 -30.27 -15.31
CA MET A 1 -31.99 -28.82 -15.03
C MET A 1 -31.42 -28.33 -13.69
N LYS A 2 -31.56 -29.03 -12.55
CA LYS A 2 -31.10 -28.51 -11.23
C LYS A 2 -29.59 -28.23 -11.08
N ARG A 3 -28.74 -28.89 -11.87
CA ARG A 3 -27.27 -28.78 -11.79
C ARG A 3 -26.75 -27.50 -12.44
N LEU A 4 -27.37 -27.05 -13.53
CA LEU A 4 -27.02 -25.80 -14.24
C LEU A 4 -27.34 -24.57 -13.39
N VAL A 5 -28.52 -24.53 -12.76
CA VAL A 5 -28.95 -23.44 -11.85
C VAL A 5 -28.00 -23.27 -10.66
N LYS A 6 -27.45 -24.38 -10.13
CA LYS A 6 -26.47 -24.34 -9.03
C LYS A 6 -25.12 -23.74 -9.49
N VAL A 7 -24.66 -24.12 -10.68
CA VAL A 7 -23.42 -23.60 -11.27
C VAL A 7 -23.55 -22.12 -11.59
N GLU A 8 -24.68 -21.70 -12.17
CA GLU A 8 -24.99 -20.29 -12.44
C GLU A 8 -25.03 -19.45 -11.16
N ARG A 9 -25.65 -19.96 -10.09
CA ARG A 9 -25.67 -19.28 -8.79
C ARG A 9 -24.29 -19.18 -8.15
N GLU A 10 -23.45 -20.21 -8.26
CA GLU A 10 -22.06 -20.16 -7.79
C GLU A 10 -21.20 -19.19 -8.59
N ILE A 11 -21.41 -19.11 -9.91
CA ILE A 11 -20.78 -18.11 -10.79
C ILE A 11 -21.27 -16.71 -10.42
N GLU A 12 -22.57 -16.51 -10.25
CA GLU A 12 -23.15 -15.24 -9.84
C GLU A 12 -22.66 -14.81 -8.46
N GLU A 13 -22.56 -15.72 -7.49
CA GLU A 13 -21.97 -15.42 -6.18
C GLU A 13 -20.48 -15.09 -6.27
N LYS A 14 -19.72 -15.76 -7.14
CA LYS A 14 -18.31 -15.43 -7.41
C LYS A 14 -18.17 -14.08 -8.10
N LEU A 15 -19.03 -13.77 -9.07
CA LEU A 15 -19.08 -12.49 -9.79
C LEU A 15 -19.54 -11.37 -8.87
N LYS A 16 -20.56 -11.59 -8.02
CA LYS A 16 -20.97 -10.67 -6.95
C LYS A 16 -19.87 -10.50 -5.93
N LYS A 17 -19.16 -11.55 -5.51
CA LYS A 17 -17.98 -11.45 -4.63
C LYS A 17 -16.82 -10.72 -5.30
N GLN A 18 -16.61 -10.87 -6.61
CA GLN A 18 -15.61 -10.15 -7.41
C GLN A 18 -16.00 -8.68 -7.63
N ALA A 19 -17.25 -8.38 -7.96
CA ALA A 19 -17.78 -7.02 -8.11
C ALA A 19 -17.82 -6.29 -6.76
N LYS A 20 -18.16 -7.00 -5.69
CA LYS A 20 -18.09 -6.52 -4.30
C LYS A 20 -16.65 -6.46 -3.78
N ARG A 21 -15.67 -7.03 -4.49
CA ARG A 21 -14.24 -6.85 -4.22
C ARG A 21 -13.81 -5.46 -4.70
N TYR A 22 -14.39 -4.42 -4.07
CA TYR A 22 -13.95 -3.03 -4.02
C TYR A 22 -13.01 -2.61 -5.15
N ASN A 23 -13.54 -2.43 -6.36
CA ASN A 23 -12.86 -1.54 -7.29
C ASN A 23 -13.44 -0.16 -7.03
N LYS A 24 -12.55 0.76 -6.67
CA LYS A 24 -12.86 2.17 -6.58
C LYS A 24 -13.15 2.69 -7.98
N SER A 25 -13.74 3.87 -8.10
CA SER A 25 -14.15 4.37 -9.42
C SER A 25 -13.02 5.08 -10.14
N TYR A 26 -12.04 5.61 -9.39
CA TYR A 26 -10.88 6.35 -9.89
C TYR A 26 -9.69 6.23 -8.90
N PRO A 27 -8.44 6.46 -9.35
CA PRO A 27 -7.27 6.57 -8.45
C PRO A 27 -7.45 7.75 -7.49
N SER A 28 -7.00 7.62 -6.23
CA SER A 28 -7.11 8.59 -5.11
C SER A 28 -8.24 8.35 -4.12
N GLU A 29 -9.33 7.70 -4.54
CA GLU A 29 -10.56 7.60 -3.74
C GLU A 29 -10.30 6.93 -2.38
N THR A 30 -9.38 5.97 -2.32
CA THR A 30 -8.94 5.37 -1.05
C THR A 30 -7.54 4.76 -1.18
N VAL A 31 -6.62 5.22 -0.34
CA VAL A 31 -5.31 4.60 -0.13
C VAL A 31 -5.32 3.84 1.19
N ARG A 32 -4.91 2.57 1.16
CA ARG A 32 -4.89 1.71 2.35
C ARG A 32 -3.51 1.63 2.94
N PHE A 33 -3.41 1.75 4.25
CA PHE A 33 -2.17 1.71 5.00
C PHE A 33 -2.08 0.45 5.86
N ASP A 34 -0.87 -0.06 6.03
CA ASP A 34 -0.56 -1.19 6.92
C ASP A 34 0.90 -1.11 7.37
N THR A 35 1.22 -1.74 8.51
CA THR A 35 2.58 -1.76 9.07
C THR A 35 2.99 -3.19 9.40
N LYS A 36 4.23 -3.55 9.08
CA LYS A 36 4.82 -4.83 9.40
C LYS A 36 6.18 -4.65 10.08
N ARG A 37 6.33 -5.22 11.26
CA ARG A 37 7.67 -5.40 11.88
C ARG A 37 8.52 -6.32 11.00
N LEU A 38 9.70 -5.86 10.58
CA LEU A 38 10.60 -6.66 9.77
C LEU A 38 11.40 -7.66 10.62
N PRO A 39 11.81 -8.80 10.04
CA PRO A 39 12.83 -9.65 10.66
C PRO A 39 14.15 -8.90 10.87
N LEU A 40 14.91 -9.35 11.86
CA LEU A 40 16.27 -8.88 12.09
C LEU A 40 17.14 -9.19 10.88
N LEU A 41 18.10 -8.30 10.62
CA LEU A 41 19.19 -8.58 9.70
C LEU A 41 20.08 -9.69 10.28
N GLN A 42 20.79 -10.41 9.42
CA GLN A 42 21.63 -11.54 9.82
C GLN A 42 22.68 -11.18 10.88
N ASN A 43 23.17 -9.94 10.87
CA ASN A 43 24.19 -9.43 11.80
C ASN A 43 23.61 -8.75 13.05
N GLN A 44 22.28 -8.74 13.22
CA GLN A 44 21.62 -8.14 14.38
C GLN A 44 21.27 -9.18 15.44
N LYS A 45 21.36 -8.76 16.71
CA LYS A 45 20.97 -9.53 17.88
C LYS A 45 19.50 -9.30 18.22
N ALA A 46 18.92 -10.20 19.01
CA ALA A 46 17.54 -10.08 19.50
C ALA A 46 17.26 -8.80 20.32
N THR A 47 18.31 -8.20 20.87
CA THR A 47 18.28 -6.95 21.64
C THR A 47 18.36 -5.69 20.78
N ASP A 48 18.72 -5.82 19.50
CA ASP A 48 18.88 -4.68 18.62
C ASP A 48 17.53 -4.12 18.18
N HIS A 49 17.53 -2.87 17.73
CA HIS A 49 16.32 -2.21 17.25
C HIS A 49 15.76 -2.92 16.01
N LEU A 50 14.44 -3.14 16.04
CA LEU A 50 13.69 -3.71 14.93
C LEU A 50 13.16 -2.60 14.06
N ASP A 51 13.37 -2.74 12.77
CA ASP A 51 12.81 -1.85 11.77
C ASP A 51 11.36 -2.26 11.39
N TYR A 52 10.58 -1.27 10.97
CA TYR A 52 9.19 -1.42 10.61
C TYR A 52 8.96 -0.98 9.16
N LEU A 53 8.34 -1.87 8.39
CA LEU A 53 7.89 -1.64 7.03
C LEU A 53 6.50 -1.02 7.07
N PHE A 54 6.40 0.24 6.68
CA PHE A 54 5.14 0.91 6.41
C PHE A 54 4.80 0.73 4.93
N VAL A 55 3.54 0.42 4.63
CA VAL A 55 3.06 0.28 3.25
C VAL A 55 1.79 1.06 3.04
N ALA A 56 1.62 1.56 1.81
CA ALA A 56 0.37 2.09 1.33
C ALA A 56 0.06 1.55 -0.08
N ILE A 57 -1.22 1.42 -0.40
CA ILE A 57 -1.69 1.01 -1.72
C ILE A 57 -2.96 1.74 -2.12
N ASP A 58 -2.96 2.30 -3.32
CA ASP A 58 -4.17 2.85 -3.93
C ASP A 58 -5.12 1.71 -4.35
N ASP A 59 -6.39 1.83 -3.98
CA ASP A 59 -7.37 0.76 -4.16
C ASP A 59 -7.75 0.51 -5.61
N PHE A 60 -7.55 1.51 -6.48
CA PHE A 60 -7.87 1.48 -7.90
C PHE A 60 -6.68 0.97 -8.72
N SER A 61 -5.66 1.83 -8.87
CA SER A 61 -4.46 1.64 -9.70
C SER A 61 -3.53 0.55 -9.17
N ARG A 62 -3.60 0.26 -7.87
CA ARG A 62 -2.67 -0.61 -7.16
C ARG A 62 -1.24 -0.09 -7.15
N GLU A 63 -1.06 1.21 -7.34
CA GLU A 63 0.21 1.86 -7.03
C GLU A 63 0.52 1.67 -5.55
N ARG A 64 1.78 1.37 -5.26
CA ARG A 64 2.26 1.07 -3.92
C ARG A 64 3.31 2.07 -3.48
N TYR A 65 3.30 2.34 -2.19
CA TYR A 65 4.31 3.09 -1.48
C TYR A 65 4.80 2.24 -0.33
N ALA A 66 6.09 2.31 -0.03
CA ALA A 66 6.64 1.62 1.13
C ALA A 66 7.88 2.34 1.65
N ALA A 67 8.03 2.37 2.97
CA ALA A 67 9.21 2.91 3.64
C ALA A 67 9.57 2.03 4.85
N ILE A 68 10.84 2.07 5.23
CA ILE A 68 11.34 1.42 6.44
C ILE A 68 11.65 2.50 7.46
N LEU A 69 11.03 2.42 8.63
CA LEU A 69 11.22 3.34 9.74
C LEU A 69 11.73 2.58 10.99
N PRO A 70 12.48 3.25 11.87
CA PRO A 70 13.12 2.60 13.03
C PRO A 70 12.13 2.19 14.14
N ASP A 71 10.89 2.67 14.07
CA ASP A 71 9.87 2.40 15.09
C ASP A 71 8.45 2.36 14.50
N ARG A 72 7.52 1.85 15.31
CA ARG A 72 6.08 1.81 15.01
C ARG A 72 5.35 2.87 15.83
N THR A 73 5.65 4.14 15.57
CA THR A 73 5.00 5.27 16.25
C THR A 73 3.99 5.97 15.35
N ALA A 74 3.05 6.70 15.98
CA ALA A 74 2.13 7.57 15.27
C ALA A 74 2.86 8.69 14.48
N ALA A 75 3.97 9.20 15.03
CA ALA A 75 4.83 10.17 14.35
C ALA A 75 5.51 9.54 13.11
N GLY A 76 5.98 8.30 13.21
CA GLY A 76 6.50 7.54 12.08
C GLY A 76 5.44 7.34 10.98
N ALA A 77 4.22 6.96 11.34
CA ALA A 77 3.13 6.82 10.38
C ALA A 77 2.78 8.15 9.70
N ALA A 78 2.76 9.26 10.45
CA ALA A 78 2.54 10.60 9.90
C ALA A 78 3.66 11.02 8.94
N LYS A 79 4.93 10.74 9.30
CA LYS A 79 6.08 10.97 8.44
C LYS A 79 5.96 10.17 7.14
N PHE A 80 5.59 8.89 7.23
CA PHE A 80 5.36 8.04 6.07
C PHE A 80 4.28 8.61 5.14
N LEU A 81 3.14 9.03 5.70
CA LEU A 81 2.08 9.67 4.92
C LEU A 81 2.58 10.91 4.17
N LEU A 82 3.28 11.82 4.86
CA LEU A 82 3.71 13.08 4.26
C LEU A 82 4.84 12.88 3.24
N ARG A 83 5.89 12.15 3.61
CA ARG A 83 7.14 12.07 2.85
C ARG A 83 7.20 10.99 1.79
N ASP A 84 6.61 9.84 2.08
CA ASP A 84 6.76 8.66 1.23
C ASP A 84 5.51 8.39 0.41
N VAL A 85 4.36 8.94 0.83
CA VAL A 85 3.10 8.83 0.09
C VAL A 85 2.75 10.15 -0.60
N ILE A 86 2.48 11.22 0.13
CA ILE A 86 2.00 12.49 -0.47
C ILE A 86 3.07 13.12 -1.38
N ASP A 87 4.31 13.29 -0.91
CA ASP A 87 5.37 13.89 -1.71
C ASP A 87 5.70 13.08 -2.99
N CYS A 88 5.43 11.77 -3.00
CA CYS A 88 5.68 10.89 -4.15
C CYS A 88 4.46 10.63 -5.04
N CYS A 89 3.25 10.93 -4.55
CA CYS A 89 2.01 10.62 -5.22
C CYS A 89 1.66 11.70 -6.24
N PRO A 90 1.44 11.38 -7.53
CA PRO A 90 1.17 12.38 -8.56
C PRO A 90 -0.26 12.96 -8.50
N TYR A 91 -1.07 12.52 -7.53
CA TYR A 91 -2.46 12.94 -7.33
C TYR A 91 -2.76 13.17 -5.84
N THR A 92 -3.82 13.93 -5.56
CA THR A 92 -4.31 14.12 -4.18
C THR A 92 -4.93 12.82 -3.66
N ILE A 93 -4.94 12.61 -2.35
CA ILE A 93 -5.58 11.43 -1.72
C ILE A 93 -6.84 11.90 -1.00
N GLU A 94 -7.96 11.21 -1.19
CA GLU A 94 -9.22 11.60 -0.52
C GLU A 94 -9.41 10.88 0.81
N CYS A 95 -8.94 9.65 0.90
CA CYS A 95 -9.19 8.80 2.06
C CYS A 95 -8.00 7.89 2.39
N ALA A 96 -7.47 8.05 3.60
CA ALA A 96 -6.56 7.09 4.22
C ALA A 96 -7.37 6.04 4.98
N TYR A 97 -7.23 4.77 4.58
CA TYR A 97 -7.91 3.64 5.19
C TYR A 97 -6.93 2.74 5.93
N CYS A 98 -7.00 2.73 7.26
CA CYS A 98 -6.03 2.03 8.10
C CYS A 98 -6.69 0.91 8.91
N ASP A 99 -5.89 0.03 9.51
CA ASP A 99 -6.36 -0.79 10.61
C ASP A 99 -6.46 0.03 11.92
N ASN A 100 -6.75 -0.64 13.03
CA ASN A 100 -6.87 0.03 14.34
C ASN A 100 -5.54 0.00 15.13
N GLY A 101 -4.40 -0.11 14.45
CA GLY A 101 -3.08 -0.03 15.09
C GLY A 101 -2.87 1.31 15.78
N ALA A 102 -2.12 1.30 16.88
CA ALA A 102 -1.82 2.49 17.70
C ALA A 102 -1.02 3.56 16.93
N GLU A 103 -0.38 3.18 15.83
CA GLU A 103 0.30 4.08 14.90
C GLU A 103 -0.67 4.85 13.98
N TYR A 104 -1.92 4.40 13.87
CA TYR A 104 -2.95 5.01 13.02
C TYR A 104 -4.13 5.56 13.80
N ARG A 105 -4.45 4.97 14.95
CA ARG A 105 -5.67 5.28 15.71
C ARG A 105 -5.38 5.47 17.19
N ASP A 106 -5.64 6.67 17.67
CA ASP A 106 -5.78 7.01 19.08
C ASP A 106 -6.73 8.22 19.23
N ASN A 107 -6.75 8.82 20.41
CA ASN A 107 -7.57 9.96 20.82
C ASN A 107 -7.25 11.25 20.02
N ALA A 108 -7.97 12.33 20.35
CA ALA A 108 -7.78 13.65 19.73
C ALA A 108 -6.30 14.09 19.74
N GLY A 109 -5.83 14.59 18.60
CA GLY A 109 -4.43 15.01 18.44
C GLY A 109 -3.48 13.91 17.96
N HIS A 110 -3.99 12.75 17.52
CA HIS A 110 -3.16 11.69 16.95
C HIS A 110 -2.35 12.19 15.72
N PRO A 111 -1.00 12.04 15.70
CA PRO A 111 -0.14 12.61 14.66
C PRO A 111 -0.54 12.28 13.22
N PHE A 112 -0.95 11.04 12.95
CA PHE A 112 -1.40 10.64 11.61
C PHE A 112 -2.68 11.41 11.21
N GLY A 113 -3.62 11.56 12.14
CA GLY A 113 -4.86 12.30 11.90
C GLY A 113 -4.58 13.79 11.67
N ILE A 114 -3.66 14.38 12.45
CA ILE A 114 -3.20 15.76 12.26
C ILE A 114 -2.59 15.94 10.87
N ALA A 115 -1.75 15.01 10.41
CA ALA A 115 -1.13 15.07 9.08
C ALA A 115 -2.15 14.98 7.92
N CYS A 116 -3.27 14.27 8.13
CA CYS A 116 -4.35 14.17 7.15
C CYS A 116 -5.10 15.49 6.93
N VAL A 117 -5.34 16.27 7.99
CA VAL A 117 -6.18 17.49 7.97
C VAL A 117 -5.73 18.54 6.94
N PRO A 118 -4.48 19.02 6.92
CA PRO A 118 -4.05 20.05 5.97
C PRO A 118 -4.04 19.55 4.51
N ASN A 119 -4.06 18.23 4.31
CA ASN A 119 -4.08 17.61 2.99
C ASN A 119 -5.50 17.23 2.54
N ASN A 120 -6.55 17.62 3.28
CA ASN A 120 -7.94 17.25 3.04
C ASN A 120 -8.19 15.73 2.95
N ILE A 121 -7.40 14.93 3.66
CA ILE A 121 -7.52 13.47 3.67
C ILE A 121 -8.49 13.07 4.79
N SER A 122 -9.55 12.36 4.44
CA SER A 122 -10.41 11.70 5.43
C SER A 122 -9.74 10.43 5.95
N GLN A 123 -9.83 10.15 7.26
CA GLN A 123 -9.34 8.89 7.81
C GLN A 123 -10.49 7.91 8.07
N LYS A 124 -10.35 6.67 7.59
CA LYS A 124 -11.29 5.57 7.83
C LYS A 124 -10.56 4.37 8.40
N PHE A 125 -11.27 3.56 9.17
CA PHE A 125 -10.70 2.40 9.85
C PHE A 125 -11.40 1.10 9.47
N THR A 126 -10.64 0.00 9.55
CA THR A 126 -11.23 -1.34 9.58
C THR A 126 -12.24 -1.47 10.72
N ARG A 127 -13.31 -2.24 10.49
CA ARG A 127 -14.17 -2.65 11.58
C ARG A 127 -13.41 -3.61 12.51
N VAL A 128 -13.64 -3.48 13.81
CA VAL A 128 -13.04 -4.37 14.82
C VAL A 128 -13.31 -5.83 14.46
N ALA A 129 -12.29 -6.69 14.62
CA ALA A 129 -12.33 -8.12 14.30
C ALA A 129 -12.71 -8.45 12.83
N ARG A 130 -12.45 -7.53 11.89
CA ARG A 130 -12.64 -7.76 10.45
C ARG A 130 -11.35 -7.50 9.64
N PRO A 131 -10.23 -8.18 9.95
CA PRO A 131 -8.93 -7.92 9.29
C PRO A 131 -8.97 -8.09 7.76
N GLN A 132 -9.89 -8.92 7.25
CA GLN A 132 -10.09 -9.09 5.80
C GLN A 132 -10.43 -7.79 5.07
N THR A 133 -10.95 -6.76 5.76
CA THR A 133 -11.29 -5.49 5.12
C THR A 133 -10.07 -4.65 4.78
N ASN A 134 -8.87 -4.94 5.34
CA ASN A 134 -7.60 -4.34 4.89
C ASN A 134 -6.78 -5.25 3.97
N GLY A 135 -7.41 -6.27 3.38
CA GLY A 135 -6.69 -7.35 2.68
C GLY A 135 -5.85 -6.92 1.48
N LYS A 136 -6.03 -5.71 0.93
CA LYS A 136 -5.16 -5.19 -0.14
C LYS A 136 -3.80 -4.74 0.41
N ALA A 137 -3.76 -3.94 1.47
CA ALA A 137 -2.50 -3.54 2.11
C ALA A 137 -1.79 -4.75 2.74
N GLY A 138 -2.52 -5.64 3.42
CA GLY A 138 -1.95 -6.91 3.90
C GLY A 138 -1.42 -7.80 2.77
N ARG A 139 -2.02 -7.77 1.57
CA ARG A 139 -1.47 -8.47 0.40
C ARG A 139 -0.19 -7.81 -0.11
N VAL A 140 -0.04 -6.49 0.00
CA VAL A 140 1.22 -5.78 -0.31
C VAL A 140 2.32 -6.23 0.63
N VAL A 141 2.08 -6.22 1.94
CA VAL A 141 3.04 -6.71 2.94
C VAL A 141 3.48 -8.14 2.58
N ARG A 142 2.53 -9.04 2.35
CA ARG A 142 2.84 -10.42 1.97
C ARG A 142 3.68 -10.52 0.69
N THR A 143 3.35 -9.71 -0.31
CA THR A 143 4.09 -9.70 -1.59
C THR A 143 5.53 -9.22 -1.40
N LEU A 144 5.73 -8.16 -0.61
CA LEU A 144 7.06 -7.65 -0.28
C LEU A 144 7.88 -8.71 0.47
N MET A 145 7.27 -9.45 1.39
CA MET A 145 7.98 -10.54 2.05
C MET A 145 8.37 -11.65 1.08
N GLU A 146 7.41 -12.20 0.34
CA GLU A 146 7.62 -13.38 -0.53
C GLU A 146 8.54 -13.12 -1.73
N MET A 147 8.52 -11.90 -2.27
CA MET A 147 9.20 -11.59 -3.54
C MET A 147 10.43 -10.70 -3.39
N TRP A 148 10.52 -9.91 -2.32
CA TRP A 148 11.65 -9.02 -2.07
C TRP A 148 12.47 -9.51 -0.88
N HIS A 149 11.90 -9.48 0.32
CA HIS A 149 12.64 -9.77 1.54
C HIS A 149 13.23 -11.18 1.54
N ASP A 150 12.42 -12.20 1.23
CA ASP A 150 12.82 -13.60 1.31
C ASP A 150 13.71 -14.04 0.12
N LYS A 151 13.97 -13.13 -0.82
CA LYS A 151 14.79 -13.38 -2.02
C LYS A 151 16.15 -12.69 -1.97
N HIS A 152 16.35 -11.74 -1.06
CA HIS A 152 17.56 -10.92 -1.02
C HIS A 152 18.17 -10.91 0.37
N PRO A 153 19.44 -11.31 0.54
CA PRO A 153 20.17 -11.02 1.77
C PRO A 153 20.49 -9.52 1.82
N PHE A 154 20.36 -8.92 3.00
CA PHE A 154 20.65 -7.50 3.21
C PHE A 154 21.92 -7.32 4.05
N LYS A 155 22.85 -6.49 3.57
CA LYS A 155 24.11 -6.18 4.27
C LYS A 155 23.89 -5.39 5.56
N ASP A 156 23.05 -4.37 5.47
CA ASP A 156 22.69 -3.43 6.54
C ASP A 156 21.30 -2.81 6.25
N SER A 157 20.83 -1.93 7.14
CA SER A 157 19.50 -1.31 7.01
C SER A 157 19.43 -0.36 5.81
N ALA A 158 20.52 0.35 5.47
CA ALA A 158 20.57 1.24 4.32
C ALA A 158 20.47 0.48 2.99
N HIS A 159 21.19 -0.65 2.87
CA HIS A 159 21.08 -1.55 1.74
C HIS A 159 19.65 -2.10 1.62
N ARG A 160 19.02 -2.50 2.73
CA ARG A 160 17.63 -2.97 2.71
C ARG A 160 16.65 -1.89 2.23
N GLN A 161 16.81 -0.64 2.68
CA GLN A 161 15.98 0.49 2.21
C GLN A 161 16.14 0.72 0.70
N LYS A 162 17.38 0.73 0.21
CA LYS A 162 17.66 0.90 -1.23
C LYS A 162 17.02 -0.21 -2.09
N GLU A 163 17.13 -1.47 -1.65
CA GLU A 163 16.52 -2.59 -2.35
C GLU A 163 14.98 -2.55 -2.29
N LEU A 164 14.39 -2.03 -1.21
CA LEU A 164 12.95 -1.81 -1.13
C LEU A 164 12.49 -0.81 -2.20
N CYS A 165 13.16 0.35 -2.31
CA CYS A 165 12.84 1.36 -3.31
C CYS A 165 12.91 0.79 -4.73
N ARG A 166 13.97 0.02 -5.04
CA ARG A 166 14.12 -0.68 -6.33
C ARG A 166 12.96 -1.63 -6.61
N PHE A 167 12.57 -2.42 -5.61
CA PHE A 167 11.49 -3.39 -5.76
C PHE A 167 10.13 -2.70 -5.96
N VAL A 168 9.82 -1.65 -5.18
CA VAL A 168 8.58 -0.88 -5.33
C VAL A 168 8.50 -0.25 -6.73
N ASN A 169 9.59 0.34 -7.20
CA ASN A 169 9.67 0.91 -8.54
C ASN A 169 9.42 -0.14 -9.63
N PHE A 170 10.09 -1.30 -9.55
CA PHE A 170 9.84 -2.42 -10.45
C PHE A 170 8.38 -2.88 -10.42
N TYR A 171 7.78 -2.96 -9.23
CA TYR A 171 6.42 -3.45 -9.07
C TYR A 171 5.36 -2.48 -9.63
N ASN A 172 5.61 -1.17 -9.52
CA ASN A 172 4.72 -0.12 -10.03
C ASN A 172 4.86 0.11 -11.53
N ASN A 173 6.08 0.03 -12.08
CA ASN A 173 6.37 0.49 -13.44
C ASN A 173 6.69 -0.62 -14.46
N VAL A 174 7.08 -1.81 -13.99
CA VAL A 174 7.59 -2.86 -14.90
C VAL A 174 6.77 -4.13 -14.82
N LYS A 175 6.29 -4.51 -13.63
CA LYS A 175 5.63 -5.79 -13.42
C LYS A 175 4.15 -5.77 -13.86
N PRO A 176 3.72 -6.62 -14.81
CA PRO A 176 2.31 -6.84 -15.15
C PRO A 176 1.50 -7.47 -14.01
N HIS A 177 0.30 -6.95 -13.70
CA HIS A 177 -0.55 -7.50 -12.63
C HIS A 177 -1.82 -8.12 -13.19
N LYS A 178 -2.07 -9.38 -12.83
CA LYS A 178 -3.32 -10.09 -13.22
C LYS A 178 -4.59 -9.37 -12.75
N SER A 179 -4.54 -8.71 -11.59
CA SER A 179 -5.67 -7.92 -11.08
C SER A 179 -5.96 -6.66 -11.90
N LEU A 180 -5.01 -6.24 -12.72
CA LEU A 180 -5.08 -5.09 -13.63
C LEU A 180 -5.12 -5.54 -15.09
N LYS A 181 -5.62 -6.76 -15.37
CA LYS A 181 -5.73 -7.32 -16.73
C LYS A 181 -4.41 -7.41 -17.52
N GLY A 182 -3.27 -7.39 -16.83
CA GLY A 182 -1.95 -7.41 -17.47
C GLY A 182 -1.24 -6.07 -17.43
N ASP A 183 -1.92 -4.98 -17.06
CA ASP A 183 -1.29 -3.67 -16.95
C ASP A 183 -0.46 -3.57 -15.66
N THR A 184 0.51 -2.67 -15.70
CA THR A 184 1.23 -2.16 -14.54
C THR A 184 0.38 -1.09 -13.83
N PRO A 185 0.60 -0.86 -12.52
CA PRO A 185 -0.03 0.28 -11.84
C PRO A 185 0.18 1.62 -12.55
N PHE A 186 1.38 1.86 -13.08
CA PHE A 186 1.69 3.08 -13.83
C PHE A 186 0.84 3.25 -15.08
N GLU A 187 0.68 2.20 -15.90
CA GLU A 187 -0.18 2.24 -17.10
C GLU A 187 -1.64 2.52 -16.73
N VAL A 188 -2.14 1.95 -15.64
CA VAL A 188 -3.50 2.23 -15.15
C VAL A 188 -3.66 3.69 -14.71
N LEU A 189 -2.65 4.25 -14.05
CA LEU A 189 -2.64 5.68 -13.69
C LEU A 189 -2.62 6.56 -14.94
N GLN A 190 -1.73 6.28 -15.90
CA GLN A 190 -1.61 7.04 -17.13
C GLN A 190 -2.92 7.06 -17.92
N ALA A 191 -3.61 5.92 -18.00
CA ALA A 191 -4.92 5.82 -18.63
C ALA A 191 -6.02 6.61 -17.89
N SER A 192 -5.87 6.80 -16.58
CA SER A 192 -6.83 7.53 -15.73
C SER A 192 -6.62 9.04 -15.72
N PHE A 193 -5.40 9.48 -16.03
CA PHE A 193 -5.03 10.90 -16.15
C PHE A 193 -4.53 11.23 -17.58
N PRO A 194 -5.37 11.08 -18.62
CA PRO A 194 -4.95 11.17 -20.02
C PRO A 194 -4.49 12.57 -20.49
N THR A 195 -4.61 13.60 -19.65
CA THR A 195 -4.21 14.98 -19.96
C THR A 195 -3.44 15.59 -18.80
N CYS A 196 -2.12 15.40 -18.81
CA CYS A 196 -1.21 16.46 -18.39
C CYS A 196 -0.08 16.53 -19.42
N CYS A 197 -0.22 17.46 -20.36
CA CYS A 197 0.84 17.89 -21.25
C CYS A 197 1.92 18.61 -20.44
N VAL A 198 2.75 17.88 -19.70
CA VAL A 198 4.00 18.41 -19.14
C VAL A 198 4.95 17.24 -18.89
N ASN A 199 6.08 17.30 -19.60
CA ASN A 199 7.37 16.67 -19.30
C ASN A 199 7.31 15.47 -18.37
N ASN A 200 7.49 14.29 -18.96
CA ASN A 200 7.88 13.05 -18.30
C ASN A 200 8.76 13.35 -17.08
N PRO A 201 8.21 13.44 -15.84
CA PRO A 201 9.07 13.37 -14.71
C PRO A 201 9.41 11.89 -14.67
N THR A 202 10.65 11.56 -15.00
CA THR A 202 11.25 10.36 -14.44
C THR A 202 10.88 10.41 -12.96
N ILE A 203 9.87 9.61 -12.53
CA ILE A 203 9.52 9.43 -11.13
C ILE A 203 10.75 8.74 -10.55
N SER A 204 11.72 9.58 -10.22
CA SER A 204 12.96 9.21 -9.61
C SER A 204 12.58 9.10 -8.16
N TYR A 205 12.23 7.89 -7.74
CA TYR A 205 12.36 7.53 -6.34
C TYR A 205 13.81 7.86 -5.98
N THR A 206 14.03 8.98 -5.29
CA THR A 206 15.36 9.43 -4.92
C THR A 206 16.05 8.29 -4.18
N LEU A 207 17.19 7.85 -4.74
CA LEU A 207 18.01 6.75 -4.24
C LEU A 207 18.70 7.09 -2.92
#